data_AF-D0I9K9-F1
#
_entry.id   AF-D0I9K9-F1
#
_cell.length_a   1.000
_cell.length_b   1.000
_cell.length_c   1.000
_cell.angle_alpha   90.00
_cell.angle_beta   90.00
_cell.angle_gamma   90.00
#
_symmetry.space_group_name_H-M   'P 1'
#
loop_
_entity.id
_entity.type
_entity.pdbx_description
1 polymer ?
#
loop_
_entity_poly.entity_id
_entity_poly.type
_entity_poly.pdbx_seq_one_letter_code
_entity_poly.pdbx_strand_id
1 'polypeptide(L)' 'MVGISDSVYRYRPDPHRDDEVIAKLQEAVERYPAYGFGKLFKVLKRWGHGKR' A
#
# COMPACT_ATOMS: atom_id res chain seq x y z
N MET A 1 14.33 32.53 -2.03
CA MET A 1 13.01 31.89 -2.22
C MET A 1 13.27 30.41 -2.42
N VAL A 2 12.92 29.56 -1.45
CA VAL A 2 13.18 28.12 -1.55
C VAL A 2 12.19 27.54 -2.57
N GLY A 3 12.69 27.14 -3.74
CA GLY A 3 11.90 26.59 -4.84
C GLY A 3 11.53 25.11 -4.61
N ILE A 4 10.74 24.84 -3.58
CA ILE A 4 10.17 23.50 -3.34
C ILE A 4 8.77 23.42 -3.95
N SER A 5 8.45 22.29 -4.56
CA SER A 5 7.13 22.06 -5.13
C SER A 5 6.07 22.07 -4.03
N ASP A 6 4.88 22.53 -4.39
CA ASP A 6 3.73 22.59 -3.49
C ASP A 6 3.37 21.22 -2.87
N SER A 7 3.56 20.14 -3.62
CA SER A 7 3.40 18.76 -3.15
C SER A 7 4.36 18.37 -2.03
N VAL A 8 5.61 18.84 -2.10
CA VAL A 8 6.64 18.60 -1.07
C VAL A 8 6.34 19.46 0.15
N TYR A 9 5.94 20.72 -0.04
CA TYR A 9 5.55 21.60 1.07
C TYR A 9 4.36 21.05 1.87
N ARG A 10 3.40 20.42 1.19
CA ARG A 10 2.22 19.81 1.81
C ARG A 10 2.41 18.37 2.27
N TYR A 11 3.58 17.77 2.03
CA TYR A 11 3.83 16.40 2.45
C TYR A 11 3.75 16.28 3.97
N ARG A 12 2.81 15.46 4.45
CA ARG A 12 2.77 15.01 5.84
C ARG A 12 3.11 13.53 5.84
N PRO A 13 4.25 13.12 6.44
CA PRO A 13 4.54 11.71 6.57
C PRO A 13 3.49 11.07 7.47
N ASP A 14 2.87 10.02 6.96
CA ASP A 14 1.99 9.15 7.73
C ASP A 14 2.58 7.73 7.67
N PRO A 15 3.27 7.29 8.74
CA PRO A 15 3.90 5.98 8.76
C PRO A 15 2.88 4.83 8.80
N HIS A 16 1.62 5.11 9.16
CA HIS A 16 0.55 4.12 9.32
C HIS A 16 -0.34 4.01 8.08
N ARG A 17 -0.09 4.83 7.06
CA ARG A 17 -0.89 4.89 5.83
C ARG A 17 -1.03 3.54 5.12
N ASP A 18 -0.06 2.65 5.29
CA ASP A 18 -0.02 1.35 4.63
C ASP A 18 -0.38 0.17 5.55
N ASP A 19 -0.72 0.41 6.82
CA ASP A 19 -0.98 -0.63 7.82
C ASP A 19 -2.14 -1.56 7.39
N GLU A 20 -3.21 -0.99 6.83
CA GLU A 20 -4.34 -1.77 6.32
C GLU A 20 -3.92 -2.70 5.17
N VAL A 21 -3.11 -2.18 4.23
CA VAL A 21 -2.61 -2.95 3.09
C VAL A 21 -1.67 -4.06 3.57
N ILE A 22 -0.82 -3.78 4.56
CA ILE A 22 0.08 -4.76 5.17
C ILE A 22 -0.71 -5.88 5.84
N ALA A 23 -1.72 -5.55 6.64
CA ALA A 23 -2.58 -6.54 7.30
C ALA A 23 -3.29 -7.44 6.28
N LYS A 24 -3.85 -6.86 5.20
CA LYS A 24 -4.50 -7.65 4.14
C LYS A 24 -3.52 -8.49 3.32
N LEU A 25 -2.28 -8.05 3.18
CA LEU A 25 -1.25 -8.85 2.54
C LEU A 25 -0.90 -10.08 3.38
N GLN A 26 -0.81 -9.93 4.71
CA GLN A 26 -0.62 -11.06 5.62
C GLN A 26 -1.76 -12.09 5.50
N GLU A 27 -3.03 -11.64 5.51
CA GLU A 27 -4.19 -12.52 5.29
C GLU A 27 -4.11 -13.25 3.93
N ALA A 28 -3.64 -12.56 2.88
CA ALA A 28 -3.51 -13.14 1.55
C ALA A 28 -2.39 -14.18 1.46
N VAL A 29 -1.30 -14.03 2.22
CA VAL A 29 -0.20 -15.02 2.30
C VAL A 29 -0.71 -16.33 2.89
N GLU A 30 -1.47 -16.27 3.98
CA GLU A 30 -2.06 -17.47 4.61
C GLU A 30 -2.98 -18.23 3.65
N ARG A 31 -3.73 -17.49 2.82
CA ARG A 31 -4.66 -18.07 1.85
C ARG A 31 -3.99 -18.55 0.56
N TYR A 32 -2.90 -17.91 0.14
CA TYR A 32 -2.21 -18.16 -1.13
C TYR A 32 -0.69 -18.23 -0.96
N PRO A 33 -0.15 -19.21 -0.21
CA PRO A 33 1.27 -19.25 0.16
C PRO A 33 2.22 -19.42 -1.04
N ALA A 34 1.75 -19.99 -2.15
CA ALA A 34 2.54 -20.17 -3.38
C ALA A 34 2.62 -18.90 -4.25
N TYR A 35 1.91 -17.81 -3.89
CA TYR A 35 1.87 -16.61 -4.69
C TYR A 35 2.96 -15.64 -4.24
N GLY A 36 3.83 -15.24 -5.17
CA GLY A 36 4.76 -14.14 -4.93
C GLY A 36 4.04 -12.79 -4.76
N PHE A 37 4.76 -11.81 -4.21
CA PHE A 37 4.24 -10.47 -3.87
C PHE A 37 3.38 -9.82 -4.97
N GLY A 38 3.84 -9.83 -6.22
CA GLY A 38 3.10 -9.22 -7.33
C GLY A 38 1.74 -9.87 -7.61
N LYS A 39 1.58 -11.18 -7.35
CA LYS A 39 0.29 -11.86 -7.43
C LYS A 39 -0.59 -11.52 -6.24
N LEU A 40 -0.04 -11.50 -5.04
CA LEU A 40 -0.77 -11.12 -3.83
C LEU A 40 -1.29 -9.68 -3.92
N PHE A 41 -0.48 -8.74 -4.42
CA PHE A 41 -0.91 -7.35 -4.62
C PHE A 41 -2.05 -7.23 -5.66
N LYS A 42 -2.07 -8.08 -6.68
CA LYS A 42 -3.21 -8.18 -7.61
C LYS A 42 -4.46 -8.72 -6.92
N VAL A 43 -4.33 -9.67 -6.01
CA VAL A 43 -5.45 -10.16 -5.18
C VAL A 43 -5.99 -9.05 -4.29
N LEU A 44 -5.13 -8.30 -3.59
CA LEU A 44 -5.53 -7.16 -2.76
C LEU A 44 -6.27 -6.10 -3.58
N LYS A 45 -5.80 -5.77 -4.78
CA LYS A 45 -6.51 -4.85 -5.69
C LYS A 45 -7.90 -5.34 -6.07
N ARG A 46 -8.08 -6.65 -6.28
CA ARG A 46 -9.41 -7.24 -6.54
C ARG A 46 -10.33 -7.17 -5.32
N TRP A 47 -9.76 -7.21 -4.11
CA TRP A 47 -10.50 -7.03 -2.86
C TRP A 47 -10.83 -5.57 -2.54
N GLY A 48 -10.31 -4.61 -3.31
CA GLY A 48 -10.54 -3.18 -3.12
C GLY A 48 -9.45 -2.45 -2.34
N HIS A 49 -8.44 -3.15 -1.81
CA HIS A 49 -7.37 -2.59 -0.98
C HIS A 49 -6.19 -2.00 -1.78
N GLY A 50 -6.49 -1.34 -2.90
CA GLY A 50 -5.46 -0.69 -3.74
C GLY A 50 -5.89 0.63 -4.36
N LYS A 51 -7.02 1.17 -3.91
CA LYS A 51 -7.42 2.55 -4.20
C LYS A 51 -6.71 3.46 -3.20
N ARG A 52 -5.54 3.95 -3.60
CA ARG A 52 -4.95 5.18 -3.08
C ARG A 52 -5.51 6.37 -3.84
#